data_AF-A0A0F9F8C3-F1
#
_entry.id   AF-A0A0F9F8C3-F1
#
_cell.length_a   1.000
_cell.length_b   1.000
_cell.length_c   1.000
_cell.angle_alpha   90.00
_cell.angle_beta   90.00
_cell.angle_gamma   90.00
#
_symmetry.space_group_name_H-M   'P 1'
#
loop_
_entity.id
_entity.type
_entity.pdbx_description
1 polymer ?
#
loop_
_entity_poly.entity_id
_entity_poly.type
_entity_poly.pdbx_seq_one_letter_code
_entity_poly.pdbx_strand_id
1 'polypeptide(L)'
;IRQSDALAASLGVNVMKYKIIAYGIGAFFAGLVGSFSAHYMTVFYPESFSVWDSIYYVLYAFIGGISYLWGPIVGVFGLLWLWEFLHPVAQFQMVIFAGVVIVVILFLPNGAFSVERFLPSWWTGLSRILRRRSKKLAAQVGAMPDGSDRKAEGKSDGSA
;
A
#
# COMPACT_ATOMS: atom_id res chain seq x y z
N ILE A 1 -18.92 2.07 8.38
CA ILE A 1 -19.65 2.88 7.36
C ILE A 1 -18.75 3.05 6.13
N ARG A 2 -18.36 1.95 5.49
CA ARG A 2 -17.49 1.99 4.28
C ARG A 2 -18.25 1.72 2.99
N GLN A 3 -19.47 1.20 3.10
CA GLN A 3 -20.39 0.99 2.00
C GLN A 3 -21.57 1.93 2.24
N SER A 4 -21.91 2.70 1.21
CA SER A 4 -22.85 3.83 1.14
C SER A 4 -23.75 4.08 2.37
N ASP A 5 -23.75 5.33 2.84
CA ASP A 5 -24.58 5.80 3.96
C ASP A 5 -26.08 5.44 3.77
N ALA A 6 -26.56 5.46 2.53
CA ALA A 6 -27.93 5.09 2.17
C ALA A 6 -28.26 3.60 2.44
N LEU A 7 -27.30 2.69 2.27
CA LEU A 7 -27.48 1.25 2.53
C LEU A 7 -27.47 0.94 4.02
N ALA A 8 -26.66 1.67 4.79
CA ALA A 8 -26.66 1.54 6.26
C ALA A 8 -27.97 2.09 6.86
N ALA A 9 -28.49 3.18 6.30
CA ALA A 9 -29.77 3.75 6.73
C ALA A 9 -30.97 2.82 6.44
N SER A 10 -30.97 2.10 5.31
CA SER A 10 -32.04 1.14 4.99
C SER A 10 -32.03 -0.12 5.87
N LEU A 11 -30.89 -0.45 6.47
CA LEU A 11 -30.74 -1.50 7.48
C LEU A 11 -31.11 -1.04 8.90
N GLY A 12 -31.66 0.17 9.06
CA GLY A 12 -32.06 0.73 10.35
C GLY A 12 -30.89 1.25 11.21
N VAL A 13 -29.67 1.33 10.65
CA VAL A 13 -28.50 1.84 11.37
C VAL A 13 -28.49 3.37 11.31
N ASN A 14 -28.50 4.02 12.47
CA ASN A 14 -28.40 5.48 12.55
C ASN A 14 -26.96 5.94 12.25
N VAL A 15 -26.68 6.22 10.97
CA VAL A 15 -25.35 6.64 10.49
C VAL A 15 -24.87 7.95 11.15
N MET A 16 -25.79 8.87 11.43
CA MET A 16 -25.47 10.17 12.05
C MET A 16 -24.88 10.01 13.45
N LYS A 17 -25.46 9.14 14.30
CA LYS A 17 -24.94 8.88 15.65
C LYS A 17 -23.48 8.41 15.61
N TYR A 18 -23.17 7.46 14.74
CA TYR A 18 -21.81 6.93 14.62
C TYR A 18 -20.80 7.96 14.07
N LYS A 19 -21.22 8.82 13.13
CA LYS A 19 -20.36 9.92 12.65
C LYS A 19 -20.07 10.94 13.74
N ILE A 20 -21.07 11.30 14.54
CA ILE A 20 -20.90 12.24 15.67
C ILE A 20 -19.97 11.65 16.73
N ILE A 21 -20.13 10.37 17.07
CA ILE A 21 -19.24 9.70 18.03
C ILE A 21 -17.80 9.66 17.48
N ALA A 22 -17.61 9.30 16.22
CA ALA A 22 -16.28 9.27 15.59
C ALA A 22 -15.63 10.67 15.56
N TYR A 23 -16.41 11.71 15.24
CA TYR A 23 -15.96 13.09 15.29
C TYR A 23 -15.61 13.53 16.72
N GLY A 24 -16.45 13.19 17.70
CA GLY A 24 -16.23 13.52 19.11
C GLY A 24 -14.93 12.91 19.66
N ILE A 25 -14.66 11.65 19.34
CA ILE A 25 -13.40 10.99 19.72
C ILE A 25 -12.20 11.71 19.08
N GLY A 26 -12.27 12.04 17.78
CA GLY A 26 -11.20 12.77 17.09
C GLY A 26 -10.95 14.16 17.68
N ALA A 27 -12.03 14.92 17.93
CA ALA A 27 -11.97 16.26 18.50
C ALA A 27 -11.41 16.25 19.94
N PHE A 28 -11.73 15.22 20.73
CA PHE A 28 -11.19 15.03 22.07
C PHE A 28 -9.65 14.90 22.05
N PHE A 29 -9.11 14.01 21.20
CA PHE A 29 -7.65 13.85 21.08
C PHE A 29 -6.97 15.09 20.47
N ALA A 30 -7.59 15.73 19.47
CA ALA A 30 -7.06 16.97 18.89
C ALA A 30 -6.99 18.10 19.92
N GLY A 31 -8.01 18.24 20.76
CA GLY A 31 -8.02 19.22 21.87
C GLY A 31 -6.98 18.90 22.94
N LEU A 32 -6.80 17.62 23.29
CA LEU A 32 -5.78 17.19 24.25
C LEU A 32 -4.36 17.53 23.78
N VAL A 33 -4.04 17.19 22.53
CA VAL A 33 -2.74 17.51 21.91
C VAL A 33 -2.55 19.02 21.82
N GLY A 34 -3.55 19.78 21.38
CA GLY A 34 -3.49 21.24 21.28
C GLY A 34 -3.26 21.91 22.64
N SER A 35 -3.95 21.46 23.69
CA SER A 35 -3.77 21.97 25.05
C SER A 35 -2.36 21.66 25.59
N PHE A 36 -1.85 20.46 25.33
CA PHE A 36 -0.49 20.09 25.71
C PHE A 36 0.56 20.92 24.95
N SER A 37 0.35 21.13 23.65
CA SER A 37 1.22 21.97 22.83
C SER A 37 1.23 23.43 23.30
N ALA A 38 0.08 23.98 23.69
CA ALA A 38 -0.02 25.34 24.23
C ALA A 38 0.67 25.49 25.59
N HIS A 39 0.68 24.42 26.41
CA HIS A 39 1.44 24.42 27.65
C HIS A 39 2.95 24.31 27.41
N TYR A 40 3.37 23.52 26.43
CA TYR A 40 4.78 23.33 26.07
C TYR A 40 5.39 24.56 25.38
N MET A 41 4.70 25.10 24.37
CA MET A 41 5.05 26.35 23.71
C MET A 41 4.52 27.52 24.52
N THR A 42 5.21 27.84 25.63
CA THR A 42 4.85 28.93 26.55
C THR A 42 4.72 30.31 25.89
N VAL A 43 5.30 30.48 24.69
CA VAL A 43 5.23 31.68 23.85
C VAL A 43 4.98 31.28 22.40
N PHE A 44 3.94 31.85 21.78
CA PHE A 44 3.61 31.62 20.37
C PHE A 44 4.35 32.60 19.48
N TYR A 45 5.32 32.12 18.71
CA TYR A 45 5.89 32.87 17.60
C TYR A 45 5.15 32.50 16.30
N PRO A 46 4.88 33.45 15.39
CA PRO A 46 4.21 33.15 14.12
C PRO A 46 4.99 32.17 13.24
N GLU A 47 6.28 31.97 13.52
CA GLU A 47 7.14 31.00 12.84
C GLU A 47 6.99 29.56 13.38
N SER A 48 6.45 29.39 14.59
CA SER A 48 6.28 28.08 15.24
C SER A 48 5.15 27.24 14.64
N PHE A 49 4.31 27.84 13.80
CA PHE A 49 3.23 27.17 13.06
C PHE A 49 3.46 27.39 11.58
N SER A 50 4.51 26.76 11.04
CA SER A 50 4.81 26.87 9.63
C SER A 50 3.88 26.00 8.79
N VAL A 51 3.73 26.36 7.52
CA VAL A 51 3.03 25.51 6.53
C VAL A 51 3.70 24.14 6.44
N TRP A 52 5.01 24.09 6.63
CA TRP A 52 5.79 22.85 6.63
C TRP A 52 5.34 21.87 7.71
N ASP A 53 5.05 22.33 8.93
CA ASP A 53 4.60 21.48 10.03
C ASP A 53 3.27 20.80 9.70
N SER A 54 2.35 21.55 9.09
CA SER A 54 1.06 21.03 8.63
C SER A 54 1.23 19.94 7.55
N ILE A 55 2.14 20.16 6.60
CA ILE A 55 2.47 19.16 5.58
C ILE A 55 3.04 17.89 6.22
N TYR A 56 3.94 18.03 7.20
CA TYR A 56 4.52 16.88 7.89
C TYR A 56 3.47 16.08 8.67
N TYR A 57 2.53 16.72 9.37
CA TYR A 57 1.45 16.01 10.07
C TYR A 57 0.58 15.18 9.13
N VAL A 58 0.22 15.74 7.97
CA VAL A 58 -0.51 14.99 6.93
C VAL A 58 0.36 13.84 6.42
N LEU A 59 1.63 14.09 6.15
CA LEU A 59 2.55 13.10 5.63
C LEU A 59 2.73 11.89 6.56
N TYR A 60 2.87 12.11 7.86
CA TYR A 60 2.93 11.02 8.84
C TYR A 60 1.67 10.16 8.83
N ALA A 61 0.49 10.78 8.68
CA ALA A 61 -0.78 10.05 8.57
C ALA A 61 -0.90 9.26 7.26
N PHE A 62 -0.43 9.83 6.14
CA PHE A 62 -0.41 9.16 4.84
C PHE A 62 0.52 7.95 4.81
N ILE A 63 1.73 8.10 5.35
CA ILE A 63 2.74 7.04 5.44
C ILE A 63 2.27 5.92 6.36
N GLY A 64 1.66 6.26 7.49
CA GLY A 64 1.05 5.28 8.37
C GLY A 64 -0.12 4.52 7.74
N GLY A 65 -0.86 5.16 6.85
CA GLY A 65 -1.99 4.62 6.11
C GLY A 65 -3.32 5.11 6.68
N ILE A 66 -4.12 5.76 5.82
CA ILE A 66 -5.41 6.40 6.20
C ILE A 66 -6.54 5.40 6.52
N SER A 67 -6.34 4.12 6.17
CA SER A 67 -7.36 3.08 6.29
C SER A 67 -7.44 2.44 7.68
N TYR A 68 -6.42 2.62 8.52
CA TYR A 68 -6.28 1.95 9.81
C TYR A 68 -6.09 2.96 10.93
N LEU A 69 -6.82 2.80 12.03
CA LEU A 69 -6.71 3.64 13.23
C LEU A 69 -5.29 3.66 13.81
N TRP A 70 -4.57 2.54 13.71
CA TRP A 70 -3.18 2.40 14.18
C TRP A 70 -2.13 2.82 13.15
N GLY A 71 -2.53 3.06 11.90
CA GLY A 71 -1.64 3.44 10.80
C GLY A 71 -0.83 4.69 11.13
N PRO A 72 -1.47 5.83 11.42
CA PRO A 72 -0.79 7.09 11.70
C PRO A 72 0.22 6.99 12.85
N ILE A 73 -0.07 6.20 13.89
CA ILE A 73 0.83 5.99 15.03
C ILE A 73 2.14 5.36 14.55
N VAL A 74 2.06 4.26 13.79
CA VAL A 74 3.23 3.58 13.24
C VAL A 74 4.00 4.47 12.27
N GLY A 75 3.29 5.26 11.45
CA GLY A 75 3.89 6.21 10.51
C GLY A 75 4.69 7.31 11.21
N VAL A 76 4.12 7.90 12.27
CA VAL A 76 4.79 8.90 13.11
C VAL A 76 6.01 8.30 13.79
N PHE A 77 5.89 7.14 14.44
CA PHE A 77 7.03 6.51 15.12
C PHE A 77 8.15 6.14 14.14
N GLY A 78 7.83 5.57 12.98
CA GLY A 78 8.82 5.19 11.98
C GLY A 78 9.59 6.39 11.42
N LEU A 79 8.89 7.47 11.07
CA LEU A 79 9.54 8.66 10.53
C LEU A 79 10.28 9.48 11.59
N LEU A 80 9.75 9.57 12.81
CA LEU A 80 10.46 10.24 13.90
C LEU A 80 11.76 9.52 14.25
N TRP A 81 11.73 8.19 14.32
CA TRP A 81 12.94 7.41 14.54
C TRP A 81 13.96 7.65 13.44
N LEU A 82 13.51 7.64 12.19
CA LEU A 82 14.39 7.93 11.07
C LEU A 82 14.96 9.36 11.13
N TRP A 83 14.13 10.33 11.48
CA TRP A 83 14.55 11.72 11.65
C TRP A 83 15.63 11.86 12.72
N GLU A 84 15.47 11.18 13.85
CA GLU A 84 16.45 11.15 14.94
C GLU A 84 17.77 10.50 14.52
N PHE A 85 17.73 9.38 13.78
CA PHE A 85 18.92 8.73 13.24
C PHE A 85 19.69 9.60 12.23
N LEU A 86 18.98 10.48 11.52
CA LEU A 86 19.55 11.40 10.53
C LEU A 86 19.98 12.75 11.13
N HIS A 87 19.65 13.03 12.39
CA HIS A 87 20.03 14.25 13.10
C HIS A 87 21.53 14.60 13.03
N PRO A 88 22.49 13.65 13.15
CA PRO A 88 23.92 13.97 13.07
C PRO A 88 24.39 14.44 11.67
N VAL A 89 23.60 14.25 10.61
CA VAL A 89 23.91 14.67 9.22
C VAL A 89 22.95 15.77 8.74
N ALA A 90 22.68 16.76 9.60
CA ALA A 90 21.71 17.85 9.43
C ALA A 90 21.68 18.52 8.04
N GLN A 91 22.83 18.66 7.38
CA GLN A 91 22.93 19.29 6.05
C GLN A 91 22.23 18.49 4.92
N PHE A 92 22.19 17.15 5.03
CA PHE A 92 21.54 16.27 4.05
C PHE A 92 20.16 15.80 4.50
N GLN A 93 19.74 16.18 5.70
CA GLN A 93 18.51 15.72 6.35
C GLN A 93 17.27 15.96 5.49
N MET A 94 17.12 17.15 4.92
CA MET A 94 15.98 17.49 4.07
C MET A 94 15.92 16.63 2.80
N VAL A 95 17.08 16.40 2.15
CA VAL A 95 17.16 15.61 0.91
C VAL A 95 16.89 14.14 1.19
N ILE A 96 17.48 13.60 2.26
CA ILE A 96 17.28 12.21 2.66
C ILE A 96 15.83 12.01 3.11
N PHE A 97 15.24 12.94 3.85
CA PHE A 97 13.84 12.89 4.25
C PHE A 97 12.91 12.86 3.04
N ALA A 98 13.10 13.75 2.06
CA ALA A 98 12.34 13.73 0.82
C ALA A 98 12.51 12.40 0.06
N GLY A 99 13.75 11.88 0.00
CA GLY A 99 14.05 10.58 -0.62
C GLY A 99 13.32 9.43 0.08
N VAL A 100 13.34 9.39 1.41
CA VAL A 100 12.64 8.38 2.21
C VAL A 100 11.15 8.47 1.97
N VAL A 101 10.58 9.67 1.97
CA VAL A 101 9.15 9.87 1.73
C VAL A 101 8.76 9.31 0.36
N ILE A 102 9.55 9.59 -0.67
CA ILE A 102 9.35 9.01 -2.02
C ILE A 102 9.44 7.49 -1.99
N VAL A 103 10.47 6.94 -1.34
CA VAL A 103 10.65 5.49 -1.17
C VAL A 103 9.44 4.89 -0.45
N VAL A 104 8.99 5.49 0.64
CA VAL A 104 7.84 4.99 1.40
C VAL A 104 6.55 5.08 0.59
N ILE A 105 6.34 6.14 -0.19
CA ILE A 105 5.18 6.24 -1.09
C ILE A 105 5.26 5.18 -2.20
N LEU A 106 6.45 4.90 -2.74
CA LEU A 106 6.66 3.91 -3.80
C LEU A 106 6.52 2.47 -3.30
N PHE A 107 7.06 2.16 -2.13
CA PHE A 107 7.06 0.81 -1.57
C PHE A 107 5.81 0.52 -0.71
N LEU A 108 5.18 1.54 -0.10
CA LEU A 108 4.00 1.40 0.76
C LEU A 108 2.86 2.36 0.33
N PRO A 109 2.32 2.26 -0.91
CA PRO A 109 1.26 3.15 -1.41
C PRO A 109 -0.08 3.05 -0.64
N ASN A 110 -0.23 2.06 0.25
CA ASN A 110 -1.41 1.86 1.11
C ASN A 110 -1.10 1.93 2.62
N GLY A 111 0.11 2.36 3.01
CA GLY A 111 0.57 2.46 4.42
C GLY A 111 1.14 1.17 5.03
N ALA A 112 1.69 1.27 6.24
CA ALA A 112 2.43 0.20 6.95
C ALA A 112 1.65 -1.11 7.16
N PHE A 113 0.32 -1.06 7.18
CA PHE A 113 -0.54 -2.25 7.34
C PHE A 113 -0.90 -2.94 6.02
N SER A 114 -0.33 -2.51 4.88
CA SER A 114 -0.43 -3.21 3.59
C SER A 114 0.70 -4.22 3.37
N VAL A 115 1.47 -4.59 4.41
CA VAL A 115 2.48 -5.64 4.34
C VAL A 115 1.88 -6.98 3.88
N GLU A 116 0.62 -7.27 4.21
CA GLU A 116 -0.06 -8.51 3.79
C GLU A 116 -0.46 -8.53 2.30
N ARG A 117 -0.57 -7.37 1.64
CA ARG A 117 -0.90 -7.26 0.21
C ARG A 117 0.32 -6.95 -0.67
N PHE A 118 1.48 -6.73 -0.05
CA PHE A 118 2.75 -6.45 -0.71
C PHE A 118 3.60 -7.71 -0.89
N LEU A 119 2.99 -8.89 -1.02
CA LEU A 119 3.58 -9.87 -1.92
C LEU A 119 3.40 -9.29 -3.33
N PRO A 120 4.48 -8.96 -4.06
CA PRO A 120 4.37 -8.06 -5.18
C PRO A 120 3.45 -8.70 -6.24
N SER A 121 2.34 -8.03 -6.54
CA SER A 121 1.32 -8.46 -7.50
C SER A 121 1.88 -8.64 -8.93
N TRP A 122 3.07 -8.11 -9.21
CA TRP A 122 3.80 -8.42 -10.45
C TRP A 122 4.10 -9.92 -10.63
N TRP A 123 4.14 -10.70 -9.54
CA TRP A 123 4.39 -12.15 -9.55
C TRP A 123 3.11 -12.96 -9.81
N THR A 124 1.94 -12.44 -9.41
CA THR A 124 0.63 -13.08 -9.67
C THR A 124 -0.03 -12.59 -10.97
N GLY A 125 0.44 -11.48 -11.53
CA GLY A 125 0.05 -10.98 -12.86
C GLY A 125 0.79 -11.68 -14.00
N LEU A 126 2.09 -11.91 -13.86
CA LEU A 126 2.93 -12.50 -14.92
C LEU A 126 2.57 -13.98 -15.21
N SER A 127 2.10 -14.69 -14.19
CA SER A 127 1.67 -16.10 -14.31
C SER A 127 0.37 -16.29 -15.11
N ARG A 128 -0.40 -15.21 -15.37
CA ARG A 128 -1.59 -15.25 -16.23
C ARG A 128 -1.27 -15.10 -17.72
N ILE A 129 -0.19 -14.39 -18.06
CA ILE A 129 0.23 -14.16 -19.45
C ILE A 129 1.02 -15.36 -20.00
N LEU A 130 1.83 -16.03 -19.17
CA LEU A 130 2.60 -17.21 -19.58
C LEU A 130 1.73 -18.46 -19.85
N ARG A 131 0.53 -18.56 -19.24
CA ARG A 131 -0.41 -19.68 -19.51
C ARG A 131 -1.05 -19.65 -20.90
N ARG A 132 -1.08 -18.50 -21.58
CA ARG A 132 -1.65 -18.40 -22.95
C ARG A 132 -0.72 -18.97 -24.02
N ARG A 133 0.60 -18.90 -23.82
CA ARG A 133 1.57 -19.50 -24.77
C ARG A 133 1.63 -21.02 -24.68
N SER A 134 1.49 -21.59 -23.48
CA SER A 134 1.54 -23.04 -23.27
C SER A 134 0.37 -23.78 -23.93
N LYS A 135 -0.86 -23.22 -23.93
CA LYS A 135 -2.01 -23.81 -24.64
C LYS A 135 -1.84 -23.81 -26.17
N LYS A 136 -1.22 -22.78 -26.74
CA LYS A 136 -0.94 -22.74 -28.19
C LYS A 136 0.12 -23.77 -28.61
N LEU A 137 1.13 -24.01 -27.76
CA LEU A 137 2.13 -25.05 -27.99
C LEU A 137 1.56 -26.47 -27.84
N ALA A 138 0.68 -26.72 -26.85
CA ALA A 138 0.01 -28.01 -26.70
C ALA A 138 -0.93 -28.33 -27.87
N ALA A 139 -1.62 -27.32 -28.43
CA ALA A 139 -2.44 -27.48 -29.63
C ALA A 139 -1.60 -27.71 -30.91
N GLN A 140 -0.38 -27.19 -30.97
CA GLN A 140 0.54 -27.39 -32.10
C GLN A 140 1.24 -28.76 -32.07
N VAL A 141 1.61 -29.25 -30.87
CA VAL A 141 2.27 -30.56 -30.70
C VAL A 141 1.30 -31.73 -30.92
N GLY A 142 0.00 -31.53 -30.67
CA GLY A 142 -1.04 -32.54 -30.99
C GLY A 142 -1.41 -32.64 -32.47
N ALA A 143 -0.93 -31.72 -33.32
CA ALA A 143 -1.15 -31.72 -34.76
C ALA A 143 0.05 -32.26 -35.57
N MET A 144 1.07 -32.79 -34.89
CA MET A 144 2.21 -33.41 -35.56
C MET A 144 1.83 -34.85 -35.95
N PRO A 145 1.87 -35.22 -37.23
CA PRO A 145 1.53 -36.58 -37.65
C PRO A 145 2.50 -37.56 -37.00
N ASP A 146 1.93 -38.60 -36.39
CA ASP A 146 2.68 -39.67 -35.72
C ASP A 146 3.61 -40.35 -36.73
N GLY A 147 4.91 -40.34 -36.41
CA GLY A 147 5.94 -41.00 -37.22
C GLY A 147 5.83 -42.52 -37.24
N SER A 148 4.82 -43.11 -36.57
CA SER A 148 4.50 -44.54 -36.63
C SER A 148 4.08 -45.01 -38.03
N ASP A 149 3.49 -44.14 -38.85
CA ASP A 149 2.95 -44.52 -40.17
C ASP A 149 4.05 -44.77 -41.21
N ARG A 150 5.27 -44.27 -40.98
CA ARG A 150 6.43 -44.56 -41.85
C ARG A 150 7.01 -45.97 -41.65
N LYS A 151 6.57 -46.73 -40.63
CA LYS A 151 7.05 -48.10 -40.41
C LYS A 151 6.20 -49.18 -41.08
N ALA A 152 5.06 -48.82 -41.69
CA ALA A 152 4.21 -49.77 -42.40
C ALA A 152 4.65 -50.03 -43.86
N GLU A 153 5.44 -49.14 -44.46
CA GLU A 153 5.91 -49.28 -45.86
C GLU A 153 7.23 -50.07 -46.02
N GLY A 154 7.95 -50.35 -44.93
CA GLY A 154 9.26 -51.01 -44.99
C GLY A 154 9.25 -52.54 -44.88
N LYS A 155 8.09 -53.20 -44.95
CA LYS A 155 7.97 -54.65 -44.70
C LYS A 155 7.48 -55.49 -45.89
N SER A 156 7.57 -54.97 -47.11
CA SER A 156 7.18 -55.70 -48.32
C SER A 156 8.32 -56.01 -49.29
N ASP A 157 9.58 -55.74 -48.94
CA ASP A 157 10.71 -55.98 -49.85
C ASP A 157 11.88 -56.61 -49.09
N GLY A 158 12.01 -57.93 -49.17
CA GLY A 158 12.98 -58.71 -48.41
C GLY A 158 12.60 -60.18 -48.20
N SER A 159 11.94 -60.78 -49.18
CA SER A 159 11.73 -62.22 -49.28
C SER A 159 12.20 -62.66 -50.66
N ALA A 160 13.49 -62.98 -50.78
CA ALA A 160 14.07 -63.92 -51.75
C ALA A 160 15.50 -64.26 -51.30
#